data_AF-A0A1S0U0B0-F1
#
_entry.id   AF-A0A1S0U0B0-F1
#
_cell.length_a   1.000
_cell.length_b   1.000
_cell.length_c   1.000
_cell.angle_alpha   90.00
_cell.angle_beta   90.00
_cell.angle_gamma   90.00
#
_symmetry.space_group_name_H-M   'P 1'
#
loop_
_entity.id
_entity.type
_entity.pdbx_description
1 polymer ?
#
loop_
_entity_poly.entity_id
_entity_poly.type
_entity_poly.pdbx_seq_one_letter_code
_entity_poly.pdbx_strand_id
1 'polypeptide(L)'
;MIGCEVTFQDFDASKDEDLLTQCHLLCREVFSQEYGLKELPGIDGEDEDSRQIVARCIDSDSIIATCRLRLMQPYVKLEQVAVRKKILRFLFFHDWRGRAIGHRICRRAIELAEYLYDKQVLVTYSQHSTVKFYEQLGFMVVSSEFLDAGILHKTMFYPPRRNKLPTLHLWGLSNAKHKNTPGECFDPAVMERIKETIISFKEQNIPRLVHLQHLPDEYVVGRSLIRIYKECAQATLAKNFTRSKQLEKFLMSIAWEKLNTGHYGEVDEAWRVFYAVIMMCRAVRLKFEERIQEALYACDTGLIMGRDIDGFALSNFAHHLHSSLSEPSAPVSLKTQKLLQPPSLLPNSVYVDVCELPSFEEMLKIIENQKPVIIKGLVDQWPAFRKWNFSYFNEVIGYRTVPIEIGSSYADNDWKQVLMTFRDFIEKFIECESSDGPGYLAQHRLFDQVPELLDDIIIPDYCAFGEDGIDNVDMNIWIGPAGTVSPLHFDPKSNIFCQVVGRKFLRIVSAVETENVYPREDGILTNTSQLDIRYPDITKFPRFREAHVFDCILCAGECLFIPAGFWHYVLALDPSISVSCWFTTKS
;
A
#
# COMPACT_ATOMS: atom_id res chain seq x y z
N MET A 1 -17.22 17.85 -24.37
CA MET A 1 -18.53 17.16 -24.53
C MET A 1 -19.34 17.47 -23.29
N ILE A 2 -20.50 18.12 -23.43
CA ILE A 2 -21.44 18.32 -22.33
C ILE A 2 -21.99 16.93 -22.00
N GLY A 3 -21.37 16.25 -21.04
CA GLY A 3 -21.76 14.93 -20.60
C GLY A 3 -22.71 15.09 -19.43
N CYS A 4 -23.97 14.67 -19.57
CA CYS A 4 -24.87 14.53 -18.44
C CYS A 4 -24.16 13.80 -17.30
N GLU A 5 -24.10 14.43 -16.14
CA GLU A 5 -23.49 13.83 -14.96
C GLU A 5 -24.36 12.64 -14.50
N VAL A 6 -23.68 11.57 -14.09
CA VAL A 6 -24.32 10.33 -13.65
C VAL A 6 -23.85 10.00 -12.25
N THR A 7 -24.78 9.88 -11.31
CA THR A 7 -24.55 9.46 -9.93
C THR A 7 -24.92 7.98 -9.76
N PHE A 8 -24.29 7.33 -8.78
CA PHE A 8 -24.60 5.95 -8.39
C PHE A 8 -25.10 5.96 -6.96
N GLN A 9 -26.16 5.20 -6.71
CA GLN A 9 -26.74 5.00 -5.39
C GLN A 9 -26.98 3.52 -5.19
N ASP A 10 -26.68 3.00 -4.00
CA ASP A 10 -27.09 1.66 -3.58
C ASP A 10 -28.12 1.74 -2.45
N PHE A 11 -29.02 0.76 -2.41
CA PHE A 11 -30.09 0.69 -1.42
C PHE A 11 -30.50 -0.75 -1.14
N ASP A 12 -31.09 -0.96 0.04
CA ASP A 12 -31.71 -2.21 0.43
C ASP A 12 -33.11 -2.25 -0.19
N ALA A 13 -33.42 -3.29 -0.96
CA ALA A 13 -34.70 -3.41 -1.64
C ALA A 13 -35.90 -3.35 -0.67
N SER A 14 -35.73 -3.82 0.57
CA SER A 14 -36.76 -3.76 1.62
C SER A 14 -37.05 -2.35 2.14
N LYS A 15 -36.18 -1.37 1.84
CA LYS A 15 -36.25 0.00 2.39
C LYS A 15 -36.78 1.05 1.42
N ASP A 16 -36.89 0.75 0.13
CA ASP A 16 -37.32 1.72 -0.90
C ASP A 16 -38.07 1.00 -2.05
N GLU A 17 -39.37 0.77 -1.83
CA GLU A 17 -40.26 0.05 -2.76
C GLU A 17 -40.47 0.83 -4.07
N ASP A 18 -40.50 2.16 -4.01
CA ASP A 18 -40.65 3.03 -5.18
C ASP A 18 -39.43 2.90 -6.10
N LEU A 19 -38.21 2.96 -5.52
CA LEU A 19 -36.99 2.84 -6.29
C LEU A 19 -36.80 1.42 -6.84
N LEU A 20 -37.18 0.40 -6.07
CA LEU A 20 -37.20 -0.99 -6.53
C LEU A 20 -38.15 -1.17 -7.73
N THR A 21 -39.34 -0.58 -7.66
CA THR A 21 -40.31 -0.62 -8.77
C THR A 21 -39.73 0.00 -10.04
N GLN A 22 -39.00 1.12 -9.92
CA GLN A 22 -38.34 1.74 -11.07
C GLN A 22 -37.21 0.85 -11.65
N CYS A 23 -36.47 0.13 -10.81
CA CYS A 23 -35.49 -0.86 -11.25
C CYS A 23 -36.15 -1.97 -12.07
N HIS A 24 -37.26 -2.53 -11.57
CA HIS A 24 -38.03 -3.56 -12.28
C HIS A 24 -38.57 -3.08 -13.63
N LEU A 25 -39.09 -1.85 -13.68
CA LEU A 25 -39.54 -1.24 -14.93
C LEU A 25 -38.39 -1.09 -15.94
N LEU A 26 -37.20 -0.69 -15.49
CA LEU A 26 -36.02 -0.59 -16.35
C LEU A 26 -35.53 -1.95 -16.83
N CYS A 27 -35.42 -2.95 -15.94
CA CYS A 27 -35.09 -4.33 -16.32
C CYS A 27 -36.07 -4.85 -17.36
N ARG A 28 -37.38 -4.63 -17.13
CA ARG A 28 -38.42 -5.01 -18.08
C ARG A 28 -38.27 -4.33 -19.43
N GLU A 29 -38.02 -3.03 -19.44
CA GLU A 29 -37.78 -2.25 -20.66
C GLU A 29 -36.62 -2.85 -21.46
N VAL A 30 -35.48 -3.10 -20.81
CA VAL A 30 -34.26 -3.62 -21.46
C VAL A 30 -34.44 -5.06 -21.93
N PHE A 31 -34.90 -5.97 -21.07
CA PHE A 31 -34.97 -7.39 -21.39
C PHE A 31 -36.10 -7.73 -22.38
N SER A 32 -37.24 -7.01 -22.35
CA SER A 32 -38.31 -7.21 -23.33
C SER A 32 -37.91 -6.76 -24.73
N GLN A 33 -37.21 -5.63 -24.84
CA GLN A 33 -36.72 -5.10 -26.13
C GLN A 33 -35.64 -5.99 -26.75
N GLU A 34 -34.84 -6.67 -25.93
CA GLU A 34 -33.68 -7.43 -26.41
C GLU A 34 -33.97 -8.91 -26.68
N TYR A 35 -34.86 -9.53 -25.90
CA TYR A 35 -34.98 -10.99 -25.89
C TYR A 35 -36.39 -11.49 -26.21
N GLY A 36 -37.36 -10.60 -26.45
CA GLY A 36 -38.72 -10.99 -26.83
C GLY A 36 -39.45 -11.84 -25.79
N LEU A 37 -38.98 -11.82 -24.53
CA LEU A 37 -39.56 -12.57 -23.42
C LEU A 37 -40.95 -12.00 -23.10
N LYS A 38 -42.00 -12.81 -23.35
CA LYS A 38 -43.40 -12.46 -23.03
C LYS A 38 -43.72 -12.56 -21.54
N GLU A 39 -43.04 -13.47 -20.85
CA GLU A 39 -43.06 -13.61 -19.39
C GLU A 39 -41.72 -13.10 -18.87
N LEU A 40 -41.79 -11.97 -18.17
CA LEU A 40 -40.65 -11.41 -17.47
C LEU A 40 -40.55 -12.10 -16.12
N PRO A 41 -39.35 -12.20 -15.52
CA PRO A 41 -39.26 -12.37 -14.08
C PRO A 41 -39.84 -11.09 -13.47
N GLY A 42 -41.14 -11.09 -13.21
CA GLY A 42 -41.73 -10.16 -12.26
C GLY A 42 -41.14 -10.44 -10.89
N ILE A 43 -41.14 -9.44 -10.01
CA ILE A 43 -40.91 -9.49 -8.55
C ILE A 43 -40.75 -10.96 -8.13
N ASP A 44 -39.51 -11.47 -8.14
CA ASP A 44 -39.29 -12.93 -8.09
C ASP A 44 -39.47 -13.49 -6.67
N GLY A 45 -40.05 -12.70 -5.76
CA GLY A 45 -40.18 -13.00 -4.33
C GLY A 45 -38.83 -13.05 -3.61
N GLU A 46 -37.74 -12.80 -4.32
CA GLU A 46 -36.36 -12.94 -3.84
C GLU A 46 -35.71 -11.57 -3.59
N ASP A 47 -36.50 -10.49 -3.72
CA ASP A 47 -36.04 -9.10 -3.60
C ASP A 47 -35.80 -8.68 -2.15
N GLU A 48 -36.52 -9.27 -1.17
CA GLU A 48 -36.46 -8.86 0.25
C GLU A 48 -35.03 -8.90 0.84
N ASP A 49 -34.18 -9.81 0.37
CA ASP A 49 -32.79 -9.99 0.82
C ASP A 49 -31.74 -9.50 -0.20
N SER A 50 -32.10 -8.52 -1.05
CA SER A 50 -31.22 -8.03 -2.12
C SER A 50 -30.76 -6.58 -1.93
N ARG A 51 -29.53 -6.31 -2.38
CA ARG A 51 -28.96 -4.97 -2.48
C ARG A 51 -29.04 -4.50 -3.93
N GLN A 52 -29.70 -3.38 -4.17
CA GLN A 52 -29.87 -2.80 -5.49
C GLN A 52 -28.88 -1.65 -5.69
N ILE A 53 -28.41 -1.48 -6.92
CA ILE A 53 -27.55 -0.38 -7.33
C ILE A 53 -28.19 0.28 -8.54
N VAL A 54 -28.30 1.60 -8.52
CA VAL A 54 -28.87 2.39 -9.60
C VAL A 54 -27.91 3.48 -10.04
N ALA A 55 -27.90 3.75 -11.35
CA ALA A 55 -27.28 4.92 -11.91
C ALA A 55 -28.37 5.92 -12.31
N ARG A 56 -28.27 7.17 -11.84
CA ARG A 56 -29.20 8.25 -12.17
C ARG A 56 -28.52 9.33 -13.00
N CYS A 57 -29.25 9.86 -13.97
CA CYS A 57 -28.83 11.06 -14.71
C CYS A 57 -29.25 12.30 -13.91
N ILE A 58 -28.29 13.13 -13.47
CA ILE A 58 -28.54 14.30 -12.60
C ILE A 58 -29.56 15.25 -13.25
N ASP A 59 -29.41 15.54 -14.54
CA ASP A 59 -30.25 16.52 -15.24
C ASP A 59 -31.73 16.12 -15.34
N SER A 60 -32.04 14.83 -15.21
CA SER A 60 -33.39 14.29 -15.43
C SER A 60 -33.97 13.53 -14.25
N ASP A 61 -33.15 13.31 -13.20
CA ASP A 61 -33.38 12.37 -12.09
C ASP A 61 -33.92 11.00 -12.54
N SER A 62 -33.59 10.59 -13.77
CA SER A 62 -34.06 9.32 -14.32
C SER A 62 -33.04 8.21 -14.08
N ILE A 63 -33.53 7.04 -13.68
CA ILE A 63 -32.70 5.83 -13.59
C ILE A 63 -32.34 5.39 -15.01
N ILE A 64 -31.03 5.29 -15.28
CA ILE A 64 -30.49 4.91 -16.59
C ILE A 64 -29.81 3.54 -16.58
N ALA A 65 -29.45 3.03 -15.41
CA ALA A 65 -28.96 1.66 -15.23
C ALA A 65 -29.31 1.12 -13.85
N THR A 66 -29.42 -0.20 -13.74
CA THR A 66 -29.62 -0.91 -12.48
C THR A 66 -28.86 -2.24 -12.48
N CYS A 67 -28.46 -2.73 -11.31
CA CYS A 67 -28.09 -4.12 -11.08
C CYS A 67 -28.41 -4.54 -9.64
N ARG A 68 -28.49 -5.86 -9.43
CA ARG A 68 -28.86 -6.49 -8.16
C ARG A 68 -27.73 -7.37 -7.65
N LEU A 69 -27.43 -7.26 -6.36
CA LEU A 69 -26.63 -8.21 -5.59
C LEU A 69 -27.55 -8.99 -4.66
N ARG A 70 -27.69 -10.30 -4.89
CA ARG A 70 -28.46 -11.18 -4.01
C ARG A 70 -27.54 -12.12 -3.24
N LEU A 71 -27.71 -12.17 -1.93
CA LEU A 71 -26.99 -13.12 -1.09
C LEU A 71 -27.57 -14.53 -1.29
N MET A 72 -26.77 -15.45 -1.79
CA MET A 72 -27.14 -16.85 -2.00
C MET A 72 -26.13 -17.74 -1.30
N GLN A 73 -26.37 -18.14 -0.05
CA GLN A 73 -25.33 -18.86 0.69
C GLN A 73 -24.83 -20.10 -0.08
N PRO A 74 -23.53 -20.17 -0.41
CA PRO A 74 -22.41 -19.38 0.16
C PRO A 74 -21.71 -18.38 -0.81
N TYR A 75 -22.40 -17.91 -1.85
CA TYR A 75 -21.97 -16.82 -2.75
C TYR A 75 -22.90 -15.60 -2.72
N VAL A 76 -22.53 -14.56 -3.45
CA VAL A 76 -23.40 -13.43 -3.80
C VAL A 76 -23.53 -13.40 -5.31
N LYS A 77 -24.77 -13.29 -5.79
CA LYS A 77 -25.07 -13.27 -7.22
C LYS A 77 -25.24 -11.84 -7.69
N LEU A 78 -24.44 -11.41 -8.68
CA LEU A 78 -24.68 -10.23 -9.49
C LEU A 78 -25.60 -10.60 -10.65
N GLU A 79 -26.80 -10.01 -10.65
CA GLU A 79 -27.83 -10.27 -11.65
C GLU A 79 -28.60 -8.99 -12.02
N GLN A 80 -29.51 -9.13 -12.99
CA GLN A 80 -30.36 -8.04 -13.49
C GLN A 80 -29.59 -6.77 -13.91
N VAL A 81 -28.40 -6.93 -14.49
CA VAL A 81 -27.63 -5.80 -15.01
C VAL A 81 -28.33 -5.25 -16.26
N ALA A 82 -28.93 -4.06 -16.14
CA ALA A 82 -29.68 -3.41 -17.20
C ALA A 82 -29.19 -1.98 -17.42
N VAL A 83 -28.95 -1.61 -18.68
CA VAL A 83 -28.60 -0.23 -19.08
C VAL A 83 -29.54 0.22 -20.19
N ARG A 84 -30.26 1.32 -19.93
CA ARG A 84 -31.23 1.90 -20.86
C ARG A 84 -30.54 2.25 -22.18
N LYS A 85 -31.16 1.92 -23.30
CA LYS A 85 -30.61 2.23 -24.64
C LYS A 85 -30.91 3.66 -25.08
N LYS A 86 -32.11 4.19 -24.84
CA LYS A 86 -32.52 5.54 -25.26
C LYS A 86 -33.43 6.19 -24.23
N ILE A 87 -33.28 7.49 -24.00
CA ILE A 87 -34.35 8.32 -23.41
C ILE A 87 -34.99 9.14 -24.53
N LEU A 88 -36.33 9.09 -24.62
CA LEU A 88 -37.11 9.95 -25.51
C LEU A 88 -37.56 11.18 -24.72
N ARG A 89 -36.78 12.27 -24.76
CA ARG A 89 -37.29 13.58 -24.36
C ARG A 89 -36.61 14.70 -25.16
N PHE A 90 -37.44 15.54 -25.77
CA PHE A 90 -37.12 16.80 -26.48
C PHE A 90 -35.79 16.84 -27.25
N LEU A 91 -35.84 16.49 -28.54
CA LEU A 91 -34.87 16.84 -29.59
C LEU A 91 -33.38 16.40 -29.44
N PHE A 92 -32.98 15.69 -28.38
CA PHE A 92 -31.63 15.12 -28.27
C PHE A 92 -31.62 13.62 -27.96
N PHE A 93 -31.18 12.80 -28.93
CA PHE A 93 -30.99 11.36 -28.76
C PHE A 93 -29.77 11.06 -27.88
N HIS A 94 -29.98 10.62 -26.64
CA HIS A 94 -28.90 10.11 -25.78
C HIS A 94 -28.95 8.58 -25.75
N ASP A 95 -28.01 7.94 -26.48
CA ASP A 95 -27.67 6.53 -26.27
C ASP A 95 -26.73 6.43 -25.07
N TRP A 96 -27.17 5.77 -24.01
CA TRP A 96 -26.39 5.56 -22.78
C TRP A 96 -25.49 4.33 -22.88
N ARG A 97 -25.72 3.45 -23.87
CA ARG A 97 -24.81 2.36 -24.18
C ARG A 97 -23.60 2.90 -24.94
N GLY A 98 -22.45 2.26 -24.74
CA GLY A 98 -21.16 2.77 -25.24
C GLY A 98 -20.56 3.91 -24.41
N ARG A 99 -21.24 4.39 -23.35
CA ARG A 99 -20.72 5.38 -22.39
C ARG A 99 -20.10 4.77 -21.13
N ALA A 100 -19.74 3.48 -21.18
CA ALA A 100 -19.18 2.71 -20.07
C ALA A 100 -20.07 2.64 -18.79
N ILE A 101 -21.38 2.94 -18.88
CA ILE A 101 -22.27 2.86 -17.72
C ILE A 101 -22.37 1.43 -17.17
N GLY A 102 -22.48 0.43 -18.05
CA GLY A 102 -22.46 -0.97 -17.64
C GLY A 102 -21.18 -1.33 -16.87
N HIS A 103 -20.01 -0.86 -17.33
CA HIS A 103 -18.76 -1.07 -16.59
C HIS A 103 -18.79 -0.39 -15.22
N ARG A 104 -19.27 0.86 -15.14
CA ARG A 104 -19.30 1.63 -13.88
C ARG A 104 -20.26 1.04 -12.85
N ILE A 105 -21.45 0.61 -13.26
CA ILE A 105 -22.42 0.01 -12.33
C ILE A 105 -21.93 -1.35 -11.83
N CYS A 106 -21.33 -2.18 -12.69
CA CYS A 106 -20.74 -3.44 -12.26
C CYS A 106 -19.49 -3.23 -11.38
N ARG A 107 -18.67 -2.21 -11.65
CA ARG A 107 -17.55 -1.82 -10.76
C ARG A 107 -18.05 -1.47 -9.37
N ARG A 108 -19.10 -0.63 -9.28
CA ARG A 108 -19.74 -0.30 -8.00
C ARG A 108 -20.30 -1.54 -7.31
N ALA A 109 -20.85 -2.49 -8.07
CA ALA A 109 -21.34 -3.76 -7.53
C ALA A 109 -20.22 -4.64 -6.97
N ILE A 110 -19.07 -4.70 -7.65
CA ILE A 110 -17.89 -5.41 -7.15
C ILE A 110 -17.41 -4.78 -5.84
N GLU A 111 -17.23 -3.45 -5.82
CA GLU A 111 -16.79 -2.72 -4.62
C GLU A 111 -17.75 -2.93 -3.44
N LEU A 112 -19.05 -2.86 -3.70
CA LEU A 112 -20.08 -3.06 -2.68
C LEU A 112 -20.12 -4.52 -2.20
N ALA A 113 -19.95 -5.48 -3.11
CA ALA A 113 -19.91 -6.90 -2.75
C ALA A 113 -18.67 -7.22 -1.90
N GLU A 114 -17.51 -6.67 -2.25
CA GLU A 114 -16.30 -6.80 -1.46
C GLU A 114 -16.47 -6.18 -0.07
N TYR A 115 -17.19 -5.06 0.05
CA TYR A 115 -17.42 -4.38 1.33
C TYR A 115 -18.44 -5.11 2.22
N LEU A 116 -19.62 -5.45 1.69
CA LEU A 116 -20.73 -6.02 2.46
C LEU A 116 -20.64 -7.54 2.64
N TYR A 117 -20.00 -8.25 1.72
CA TYR A 117 -20.02 -9.70 1.63
C TYR A 117 -18.60 -10.27 1.53
N ASP A 118 -17.72 -9.82 2.42
CA ASP A 118 -16.30 -10.15 2.44
C ASP A 118 -15.96 -11.65 2.62
N LYS A 119 -16.96 -12.46 2.99
CA LYS A 119 -16.88 -13.92 3.15
C LYS A 119 -17.44 -14.72 1.97
N GLN A 120 -18.14 -14.08 1.04
CA GLN A 120 -18.78 -14.73 -0.09
C GLN A 120 -18.03 -14.47 -1.38
N VAL A 121 -18.09 -15.44 -2.30
CA VAL A 121 -17.60 -15.24 -3.67
C VAL A 121 -18.66 -14.50 -4.47
N LEU A 122 -18.26 -13.54 -5.29
CA LEU A 122 -19.17 -12.88 -6.22
C LEU A 122 -19.29 -13.70 -7.51
N VAL A 123 -20.51 -14.03 -7.91
CA VAL A 123 -20.83 -14.87 -9.07
C VAL A 123 -21.83 -14.15 -9.97
N THR A 124 -21.78 -14.40 -11.28
CA THR A 124 -22.79 -13.95 -12.23
C THR A 124 -23.06 -15.02 -13.27
N TYR A 125 -24.30 -15.07 -13.76
CA TYR A 125 -24.66 -15.90 -14.91
C TYR A 125 -24.63 -14.99 -16.13
N SER A 126 -23.58 -15.13 -16.93
CA SER A 126 -23.40 -14.30 -18.12
C SER A 126 -23.96 -15.03 -19.34
N GLN A 127 -24.75 -14.32 -20.14
CA GLN A 127 -25.11 -14.77 -21.48
C GLN A 127 -23.87 -14.88 -22.36
N HIS A 128 -23.93 -15.71 -23.41
CA HIS A 128 -22.82 -15.89 -24.36
C HIS A 128 -22.34 -14.54 -24.95
N SER A 129 -23.26 -13.62 -25.27
CA SER A 129 -22.95 -12.30 -25.83
C SER A 129 -22.23 -11.36 -24.84
N THR A 130 -22.41 -11.56 -23.53
CA THR A 130 -21.86 -10.68 -22.47
C THR A 130 -20.65 -11.27 -21.76
N VAL A 131 -20.21 -12.49 -22.08
CA VAL A 131 -19.04 -13.12 -21.43
C VAL A 131 -17.81 -12.21 -21.50
N LYS A 132 -17.50 -11.69 -22.69
CA LYS A 132 -16.36 -10.76 -22.90
C LYS A 132 -16.46 -9.48 -22.08
N PHE A 133 -17.69 -9.01 -21.79
CA PHE A 133 -17.90 -7.83 -20.95
C PHE A 133 -17.53 -8.11 -19.48
N TYR A 134 -17.89 -9.27 -18.95
CA TYR A 134 -17.53 -9.68 -17.59
C TYR A 134 -16.06 -10.08 -17.45
N GLU A 135 -15.47 -10.74 -18.45
CA GLU A 135 -14.02 -11.01 -18.50
C GLU A 135 -13.21 -9.70 -18.43
N GLN A 136 -13.71 -8.67 -19.13
CA GLN A 136 -13.16 -7.33 -19.09
C GLN A 136 -13.22 -6.68 -17.70
N LEU A 137 -14.19 -7.04 -16.86
CA LEU A 137 -14.31 -6.56 -15.49
C LEU A 137 -13.41 -7.34 -14.51
N GLY A 138 -12.94 -8.52 -14.90
CA GLY A 138 -12.10 -9.41 -14.09
C GLY A 138 -12.74 -10.77 -13.76
N PHE A 139 -13.98 -11.02 -14.20
CA PHE A 139 -14.63 -12.30 -13.97
C PHE A 139 -14.00 -13.43 -14.79
N MET A 140 -14.08 -14.65 -14.28
CA MET A 140 -13.55 -15.86 -14.90
C MET A 140 -14.66 -16.87 -15.14
N VAL A 141 -14.68 -17.49 -16.32
CA VAL A 141 -15.62 -18.55 -16.67
C VAL A 141 -15.29 -19.83 -15.90
N VAL A 142 -16.30 -20.43 -15.25
CA VAL A 142 -16.15 -21.67 -14.44
C VAL A 142 -17.19 -22.74 -14.79
N SER A 143 -17.95 -22.58 -15.87
CA SER A 143 -18.88 -23.60 -16.35
C SER A 143 -18.89 -23.75 -17.87
N SER A 144 -19.39 -24.89 -18.32
CA SER A 144 -19.95 -25.04 -19.67
C SER A 144 -21.24 -24.22 -19.81
N GLU A 145 -21.77 -24.14 -21.04
CA GLU A 145 -23.03 -23.46 -21.30
C GLU A 145 -24.22 -24.24 -20.70
N PHE A 146 -25.18 -23.53 -20.11
CA PHE A 146 -26.42 -24.08 -19.56
C PHE A 146 -27.61 -23.15 -19.87
N LEU A 147 -28.82 -23.68 -19.77
CA LEU A 147 -30.05 -22.91 -19.97
C LEU A 147 -30.53 -22.32 -18.65
N ASP A 148 -30.74 -21.02 -18.62
CA ASP A 148 -31.43 -20.30 -17.55
C ASP A 148 -32.52 -19.43 -18.20
N ALA A 149 -33.77 -19.61 -17.77
CA ALA A 149 -34.95 -19.00 -18.38
C ALA A 149 -35.02 -19.11 -19.93
N GLY A 150 -34.53 -20.22 -20.50
CA GLY A 150 -34.51 -20.46 -21.94
C GLY A 150 -33.38 -19.78 -22.72
N ILE A 151 -32.43 -19.14 -22.03
CA ILE A 151 -31.26 -18.46 -22.63
C ILE A 151 -29.97 -19.17 -22.22
N LEU A 152 -29.02 -19.29 -23.15
CA LEU A 152 -27.71 -19.88 -22.90
C LEU A 152 -26.82 -18.95 -22.06
N HIS A 153 -26.37 -19.46 -20.92
CA HIS A 153 -25.52 -18.78 -19.95
C HIS A 153 -24.26 -19.58 -19.62
N LYS A 154 -23.26 -18.89 -19.09
CA LYS A 154 -22.10 -19.45 -18.40
C LYS A 154 -21.99 -18.83 -17.02
N THR A 155 -21.65 -19.66 -16.03
CA THR A 155 -21.35 -19.21 -14.68
C THR A 155 -19.94 -18.62 -14.70
N MET A 156 -19.84 -17.39 -14.19
CA MET A 156 -18.58 -16.68 -14.03
C MET A 156 -18.45 -16.21 -12.59
N PHE A 157 -17.24 -16.22 -12.04
CA PHE A 157 -16.99 -15.72 -10.70
C PHE A 157 -15.93 -14.60 -10.72
N TYR A 158 -16.02 -13.70 -9.76
CA TYR A 158 -15.02 -12.68 -9.50
C TYR A 158 -14.13 -13.16 -8.34
N PRO A 159 -12.84 -13.43 -8.59
CA PRO A 159 -11.91 -13.84 -7.55
C PRO A 159 -11.87 -12.83 -6.38
N PRO A 160 -11.83 -13.27 -5.11
CA PRO A 160 -11.75 -12.37 -3.96
C PRO A 160 -10.35 -11.73 -3.81
N ARG A 161 -10.28 -10.61 -3.08
CA ARG A 161 -9.00 -9.94 -2.75
C ARG A 161 -8.02 -10.83 -2.04
N ARG A 162 -6.71 -10.55 -2.20
CA ARG A 162 -5.65 -11.43 -1.72
C ARG A 162 -5.68 -11.64 -0.20
N ASN A 163 -5.92 -10.57 0.56
CA ASN A 163 -6.15 -10.63 2.01
C ASN A 163 -7.49 -11.29 2.41
N LYS A 164 -8.41 -11.47 1.47
CA LYS A 164 -9.69 -12.18 1.63
C LYS A 164 -9.66 -13.62 1.12
N LEU A 165 -8.54 -14.08 0.54
CA LEU A 165 -8.32 -15.48 0.17
C LEU A 165 -8.34 -16.50 1.34
N PRO A 166 -8.23 -16.15 2.66
CA PRO A 166 -8.35 -17.16 3.71
C PRO A 166 -9.78 -17.64 4.03
N THR A 167 -10.85 -16.98 3.56
CA THR A 167 -12.24 -17.34 3.95
C THR A 167 -12.79 -18.57 3.23
N LEU A 168 -12.06 -19.16 2.27
CA LEU A 168 -12.56 -20.22 1.39
C LEU A 168 -12.40 -21.67 1.86
N HIS A 169 -11.81 -21.92 3.02
CA HIS A 169 -11.85 -23.26 3.61
C HIS A 169 -13.30 -23.73 3.95
N LEU A 170 -14.30 -22.84 3.77
CA LEU A 170 -15.69 -22.88 4.24
C LEU A 170 -16.75 -23.45 3.28
N TRP A 171 -16.44 -23.85 2.05
CA TRP A 171 -17.46 -24.42 1.16
C TRP A 171 -17.67 -25.93 1.41
N GLY A 172 -18.27 -26.23 2.57
CA GLY A 172 -18.74 -27.54 3.03
C GLY A 172 -20.25 -27.73 2.84
N LEU A 173 -20.58 -28.66 1.94
CA LEU A 173 -21.83 -29.39 1.68
C LEU A 173 -23.21 -28.70 1.80
N SER A 174 -23.86 -28.64 0.63
CA SER A 174 -25.26 -29.02 0.39
C SER A 174 -26.32 -28.18 1.11
N ASN A 175 -26.70 -27.06 0.49
CA ASN A 175 -28.07 -26.59 0.66
C ASN A 175 -29.00 -27.54 -0.11
N ALA A 176 -29.63 -28.49 0.60
CA ALA A 176 -30.59 -29.46 0.06
C ALA A 176 -31.83 -28.81 -0.61
N LYS A 177 -31.95 -27.47 -0.53
CA LYS A 177 -33.03 -26.68 -1.11
C LYS A 177 -32.83 -26.28 -2.58
N HIS A 178 -31.60 -26.31 -3.10
CA HIS A 178 -31.33 -25.88 -4.48
C HIS A 178 -31.15 -27.07 -5.42
N LYS A 179 -31.72 -26.99 -6.62
CA LYS A 179 -31.53 -27.99 -7.67
C LYS A 179 -30.08 -27.89 -8.18
N ASN A 180 -29.39 -29.03 -8.25
CA ASN A 180 -28.09 -29.14 -8.90
C ASN A 180 -28.27 -29.16 -10.42
N THR A 181 -28.58 -28.01 -11.01
CA THR A 181 -28.61 -27.87 -12.47
C THR A 181 -27.17 -27.86 -12.99
N PRO A 182 -26.80 -28.70 -13.97
CA PRO A 182 -25.47 -28.67 -14.56
C PRO A 182 -25.10 -27.28 -15.10
N GLY A 183 -23.91 -26.80 -14.75
CA GLY A 183 -23.39 -25.50 -15.17
C GLY A 183 -23.77 -24.32 -14.27
N GLU A 184 -24.79 -24.42 -13.41
CA GLU A 184 -25.11 -23.41 -12.40
C GLU A 184 -24.08 -23.39 -11.26
N CYS A 185 -24.09 -22.34 -10.42
CA CYS A 185 -23.11 -22.21 -9.33
C CYS A 185 -23.17 -23.35 -8.31
N PHE A 186 -24.35 -23.94 -8.04
CA PHE A 186 -24.48 -25.07 -7.12
C PHE A 186 -24.07 -26.42 -7.72
N ASP A 187 -23.75 -26.48 -9.02
CA ASP A 187 -23.15 -27.67 -9.64
C ASP A 187 -21.82 -28.00 -8.92
N PRO A 188 -21.67 -29.20 -8.34
CA PRO A 188 -20.43 -29.62 -7.68
C PRO A 188 -19.19 -29.43 -8.56
N ALA A 189 -19.30 -29.62 -9.88
CA ALA A 189 -18.18 -29.44 -10.80
C ALA A 189 -17.80 -27.96 -10.99
N VAL A 190 -18.78 -27.04 -10.97
CA VAL A 190 -18.53 -25.60 -11.01
C VAL A 190 -17.88 -25.15 -9.70
N MET A 191 -18.41 -25.66 -8.59
CA MET A 191 -17.87 -25.35 -7.26
C MET A 191 -16.43 -25.79 -7.08
N GLU A 192 -16.09 -26.99 -7.53
CA GLU A 192 -14.72 -27.49 -7.47
C GLU A 192 -13.79 -26.64 -8.34
N ARG A 193 -14.22 -26.25 -9.55
CA ARG A 193 -13.43 -25.35 -10.42
C ARG A 193 -13.17 -23.98 -9.79
N ILE A 194 -14.14 -23.39 -9.07
CA ILE A 194 -13.93 -22.15 -8.33
C ILE A 194 -12.86 -22.36 -7.26
N LYS A 195 -12.97 -23.44 -6.47
CA LYS A 195 -12.00 -23.79 -5.42
C LYS A 195 -10.59 -23.98 -6.00
N GLU A 196 -10.45 -24.81 -7.02
CA GLU A 196 -9.18 -25.09 -7.71
C GLU A 196 -8.56 -23.80 -8.26
N THR A 197 -9.36 -22.91 -8.86
CA THR A 197 -8.87 -21.64 -9.40
C THR A 197 -8.30 -20.74 -8.29
N ILE A 198 -8.97 -20.67 -7.14
CA ILE A 198 -8.53 -19.86 -6.00
C ILE A 198 -7.27 -20.46 -5.36
N ILE A 199 -7.21 -21.78 -5.20
CA ILE A 199 -6.01 -22.49 -4.73
C ILE A 199 -4.84 -22.22 -5.67
N SER A 200 -5.04 -22.33 -6.98
CA SER A 200 -4.01 -22.04 -7.99
C SER A 200 -3.47 -20.61 -7.88
N PHE A 201 -4.32 -19.61 -7.60
CA PHE A 201 -3.83 -18.24 -7.39
C PHE A 201 -2.95 -18.12 -6.15
N LYS A 202 -3.28 -18.85 -5.08
CA LYS A 202 -2.48 -18.89 -3.86
C LYS A 202 -1.12 -19.57 -4.09
N GLU A 203 -1.11 -20.70 -4.77
CA GLU A 203 0.11 -21.48 -5.04
C GLU A 203 1.06 -20.81 -6.02
N GLN A 204 0.53 -20.28 -7.14
CA GLN A 204 1.36 -19.62 -8.14
C GLN A 204 1.87 -18.27 -7.68
N ASN A 205 1.18 -17.68 -6.69
CA ASN A 205 1.45 -16.36 -6.17
C ASN A 205 1.57 -15.34 -7.33
N ILE A 206 0.59 -15.34 -8.24
CA ILE A 206 0.54 -14.38 -9.35
C ILE A 206 -0.57 -13.36 -9.04
N PRO A 207 -0.21 -12.07 -8.93
CA PRO A 207 -1.16 -10.98 -8.76
C PRO A 207 -2.21 -10.94 -9.88
N ARG A 208 -3.45 -10.58 -9.53
CA ARG A 208 -4.59 -10.55 -10.46
C ARG A 208 -4.57 -9.27 -11.30
N LEU A 209 -3.66 -9.19 -12.26
CA LEU A 209 -3.34 -7.97 -13.00
C LEU A 209 -4.56 -7.23 -13.58
N VAL A 210 -5.55 -7.95 -14.12
CA VAL A 210 -6.76 -7.32 -14.67
C VAL A 210 -7.61 -6.63 -13.60
N HIS A 211 -7.60 -7.12 -12.35
CA HIS A 211 -8.40 -6.56 -11.26
C HIS A 211 -7.84 -5.23 -10.77
N LEU A 212 -6.53 -5.07 -10.86
CA LEU A 212 -5.82 -3.86 -10.44
C LEU A 212 -6.23 -2.61 -11.24
N GLN A 213 -6.92 -2.77 -12.38
CA GLN A 213 -7.47 -1.65 -13.16
C GLN A 213 -8.45 -0.78 -12.37
N HIS A 214 -9.04 -1.32 -11.29
CA HIS A 214 -10.03 -0.64 -10.46
C HIS A 214 -9.43 0.09 -9.25
N LEU A 215 -8.11 0.00 -9.02
CA LEU A 215 -7.46 0.68 -7.89
C LEU A 215 -7.17 2.17 -8.17
N PRO A 216 -6.60 2.56 -9.32
CA PRO A 216 -6.33 3.97 -9.59
C PRO A 216 -7.64 4.76 -9.76
N ASP A 217 -7.64 6.01 -9.29
CA ASP A 217 -8.73 6.94 -9.55
C ASP A 217 -8.76 7.31 -11.05
N GLU A 218 -9.86 6.97 -11.72
CA GLU A 218 -10.04 7.21 -13.15
C GLU A 218 -10.26 8.67 -13.52
N TYR A 219 -10.67 9.51 -12.56
CA TYR A 219 -10.85 10.95 -12.74
C TYR A 219 -9.52 11.69 -12.72
N VAL A 220 -8.55 11.18 -11.95
CA VAL A 220 -7.19 11.73 -11.86
C VAL A 220 -6.30 11.18 -12.97
N VAL A 221 -6.21 9.85 -13.11
CA VAL A 221 -5.30 9.19 -14.07
C VAL A 221 -5.84 9.25 -15.49
N GLY A 222 -7.17 9.18 -15.64
CA GLY A 222 -7.84 9.18 -16.94
C GLY A 222 -8.12 7.79 -17.49
N ARG A 223 -9.35 7.61 -17.96
CA ARG A 223 -9.89 6.33 -18.47
C ARG A 223 -9.09 5.71 -19.62
N SER A 224 -8.50 6.53 -20.48
CA SER A 224 -7.69 6.04 -21.60
C SER A 224 -6.45 5.28 -21.12
N LEU A 225 -5.78 5.78 -20.07
CA LEU A 225 -4.60 5.12 -19.50
C LEU A 225 -4.99 3.84 -18.76
N ILE A 226 -6.09 3.83 -18.01
CA ILE A 226 -6.62 2.61 -17.38
C ILE A 226 -6.97 1.54 -18.42
N ARG A 227 -7.55 1.95 -19.56
CA ARG A 227 -7.81 1.03 -20.67
C ARG A 227 -6.52 0.43 -21.25
N ILE A 228 -5.48 1.24 -21.42
CA ILE A 228 -4.18 0.77 -21.92
C ILE A 228 -3.51 -0.16 -20.89
N TYR A 229 -3.61 0.16 -19.59
CA TYR A 229 -3.16 -0.71 -18.50
C TYR A 229 -3.82 -2.09 -18.56
N LYS A 230 -5.15 -2.12 -18.72
CA LYS A 230 -5.89 -3.38 -18.86
C LYS A 230 -5.41 -4.20 -20.05
N GLU A 231 -5.17 -3.58 -21.20
CA GLU A 231 -4.61 -4.27 -22.36
C GLU A 231 -3.20 -4.82 -22.06
N CYS A 232 -2.38 -4.05 -21.33
CA CYS A 232 -1.06 -4.49 -20.87
C CYS A 232 -1.17 -5.72 -19.95
N ALA A 233 -2.06 -5.70 -18.97
CA ALA A 233 -2.33 -6.81 -18.06
C ALA A 233 -2.77 -8.07 -18.82
N GLN A 234 -3.70 -7.93 -19.77
CA GLN A 234 -4.16 -9.03 -20.62
C GLN A 234 -3.03 -9.60 -21.48
N ALA A 235 -2.21 -8.74 -22.09
CA ALA A 235 -1.05 -9.16 -22.87
C ALA A 235 -0.01 -9.89 -22.01
N THR A 236 0.23 -9.45 -20.78
CA THR A 236 1.13 -10.13 -19.82
C THR A 236 0.62 -11.53 -19.49
N LEU A 237 -0.65 -11.67 -19.11
CA LEU A 237 -1.24 -12.97 -18.75
C LEU A 237 -1.32 -13.92 -19.96
N ALA A 238 -1.55 -13.39 -21.16
CA ALA A 238 -1.51 -14.15 -22.41
C ALA A 238 -0.08 -14.47 -22.91
N LYS A 239 0.96 -14.10 -22.15
CA LYS A 239 2.38 -14.25 -22.52
C LYS A 239 2.76 -13.59 -23.85
N ASN A 240 2.02 -12.57 -24.28
CA ASN A 240 2.40 -11.71 -25.39
C ASN A 240 3.37 -10.64 -24.88
N PHE A 241 4.61 -11.05 -24.61
CA PHE A 241 5.61 -10.20 -23.96
C PHE A 241 5.99 -8.98 -24.80
N THR A 242 5.99 -9.09 -26.13
CA THR A 242 6.24 -7.96 -27.04
C THR A 242 5.20 -6.86 -26.85
N ARG A 243 3.90 -7.21 -26.88
CA ARG A 243 2.83 -6.23 -26.69
C ARG A 243 2.81 -5.68 -25.26
N SER A 244 2.97 -6.55 -24.27
CA SER A 244 3.02 -6.16 -22.86
C SER A 244 4.13 -5.14 -22.61
N LYS A 245 5.37 -5.41 -23.05
CA LYS A 245 6.52 -4.51 -22.89
C LYS A 245 6.32 -3.16 -23.60
N GLN A 246 5.67 -3.15 -24.77
CA GLN A 246 5.37 -1.92 -25.49
C GLN A 246 4.39 -1.03 -24.70
N LEU A 247 3.29 -1.61 -24.20
CA LEU A 247 2.27 -0.90 -23.46
C LEU A 247 2.80 -0.44 -22.09
N GLU A 248 3.51 -1.33 -21.38
CA GLU A 248 4.18 -1.02 -20.12
C GLU A 248 5.09 0.20 -20.25
N LYS A 249 5.98 0.22 -21.26
CA LYS A 249 6.90 1.35 -21.47
C LYS A 249 6.17 2.68 -21.69
N PHE A 250 5.10 2.66 -22.47
CA PHE A 250 4.28 3.85 -22.72
C PHE A 250 3.58 4.35 -21.45
N LEU A 251 2.98 3.43 -20.68
CA LEU A 251 2.35 3.78 -19.40
C LEU A 251 3.37 4.32 -18.40
N MET A 252 4.53 3.67 -18.33
CA MET A 252 5.62 4.03 -17.44
C MET A 252 6.15 5.43 -17.72
N SER A 253 6.33 5.82 -18.98
CA SER A 253 6.83 7.17 -19.30
C SER A 253 5.90 8.27 -18.81
N ILE A 254 4.59 8.05 -18.91
CA ILE A 254 3.58 9.02 -18.45
C ILE A 254 3.51 9.05 -16.92
N ALA A 255 3.42 7.88 -16.29
CA ALA A 255 3.36 7.79 -14.84
C ALA A 255 4.63 8.38 -14.20
N TRP A 256 5.80 8.10 -14.76
CA TRP A 256 7.08 8.66 -14.30
C TRP A 256 7.11 10.18 -14.37
N GLU A 257 6.66 10.77 -15.48
CA GLU A 257 6.56 12.23 -15.60
C GLU A 257 5.70 12.81 -14.46
N LYS A 258 4.55 12.19 -14.17
CA LYS A 258 3.62 12.63 -13.12
C LYS A 258 4.15 12.45 -11.70
N LEU A 259 4.98 11.44 -11.45
CA LEU A 259 5.65 11.29 -10.15
C LEU A 259 6.75 12.35 -9.93
N ASN A 260 7.25 12.98 -11.00
CA ASN A 260 8.37 13.92 -10.96
C ASN A 260 7.97 15.37 -11.26
N THR A 261 6.69 15.74 -11.09
CA THR A 261 6.18 17.12 -11.36
C THR A 261 6.38 18.12 -10.21
N GLY A 262 7.12 17.78 -9.15
CA GLY A 262 7.30 18.66 -7.98
C GLY A 262 7.82 17.89 -6.78
N HIS A 263 7.47 18.34 -5.57
CA HIS A 263 7.77 17.60 -4.35
C HIS A 263 7.00 16.28 -4.34
N TYR A 264 7.66 15.17 -4.02
CA TYR A 264 7.05 13.85 -4.02
C TYR A 264 5.79 13.79 -3.12
N GLY A 265 5.81 14.49 -1.98
CA GLY A 265 4.66 14.61 -1.07
C GLY A 265 3.39 15.19 -1.69
N GLU A 266 3.52 16.00 -2.74
CA GLU A 266 2.39 16.66 -3.44
C GLU A 266 1.84 15.80 -4.60
N VAL A 267 2.52 14.71 -4.92
CA VAL A 267 2.07 13.79 -5.98
C VAL A 267 0.80 13.08 -5.55
N ASP A 268 -0.27 13.27 -6.33
CA ASP A 268 -1.57 12.65 -6.13
C ASP A 268 -1.43 11.12 -6.01
N GLU A 269 -2.10 10.58 -4.99
CA GLU A 269 -2.05 9.17 -4.64
C GLU A 269 -2.46 8.26 -5.80
N ALA A 270 -3.40 8.70 -6.66
CA ALA A 270 -3.85 7.92 -7.80
C ALA A 270 -2.71 7.64 -8.79
N TRP A 271 -1.75 8.56 -8.96
CA TRP A 271 -0.57 8.34 -9.79
C TRP A 271 0.43 7.37 -9.14
N ARG A 272 0.57 7.40 -7.81
CA ARG A 272 1.41 6.44 -7.07
C ARG A 272 0.84 5.02 -7.17
N VAL A 273 -0.48 4.86 -7.01
CA VAL A 273 -1.19 3.59 -7.23
C VAL A 273 -1.04 3.15 -8.68
N PHE A 274 -1.20 4.07 -9.64
CA PHE A 274 -1.07 3.73 -11.06
C PHE A 274 0.33 3.23 -11.42
N TYR A 275 1.37 3.89 -10.91
CA TYR A 275 2.74 3.46 -11.05
C TYR A 275 2.95 2.03 -10.50
N ALA A 276 2.49 1.78 -9.28
CA ALA A 276 2.61 0.47 -8.63
C ALA A 276 1.93 -0.65 -9.43
N VAL A 277 0.71 -0.42 -9.97
CA VAL A 277 0.03 -1.46 -10.78
C VAL A 277 0.74 -1.72 -12.11
N ILE A 278 1.37 -0.71 -12.74
CA ILE A 278 2.18 -0.91 -13.96
C ILE A 278 3.43 -1.72 -13.62
N MET A 279 4.11 -1.39 -12.52
CA MET A 279 5.28 -2.12 -12.04
C MET A 279 4.94 -3.57 -11.69
N MET A 280 3.73 -3.82 -11.18
CA MET A 280 3.22 -5.17 -10.98
C MET A 280 3.10 -5.96 -12.30
N CYS A 281 2.53 -5.34 -13.35
CA CYS A 281 2.48 -5.95 -14.68
C CYS A 281 3.88 -6.28 -15.23
N ARG A 282 4.84 -5.37 -15.03
CA ARG A 282 6.24 -5.57 -15.40
C ARG A 282 6.87 -6.74 -14.64
N ALA A 283 6.70 -6.78 -13.32
CA ALA A 283 7.26 -7.81 -12.47
C ALA A 283 6.73 -9.20 -12.84
N VAL A 284 5.41 -9.35 -13.05
CA VAL A 284 4.81 -10.62 -13.49
C VAL A 284 5.32 -11.02 -14.88
N ARG A 285 5.45 -10.09 -15.83
CA ARG A 285 6.05 -10.37 -17.14
C ARG A 285 7.49 -10.88 -16.99
N LEU A 286 8.32 -10.20 -16.20
CA LEU A 286 9.71 -10.57 -15.97
C LEU A 286 9.84 -11.93 -15.26
N LYS A 287 8.95 -12.25 -14.32
CA LYS A 287 8.86 -13.59 -13.72
C LYS A 287 8.56 -14.65 -14.78
N PHE A 288 7.62 -14.40 -15.71
CA PHE A 288 7.32 -15.33 -16.81
C PHE A 288 8.45 -15.45 -17.84
N GLU A 289 9.30 -14.43 -17.95
CA GLU A 289 10.55 -14.46 -18.73
C GLU A 289 11.71 -15.10 -17.94
N GLU A 290 11.48 -15.65 -16.74
CA GLU A 290 12.48 -16.24 -15.84
C GLU A 290 13.57 -15.26 -15.35
N ARG A 291 13.27 -13.95 -15.39
CA ARG A 291 14.19 -12.86 -14.98
C ARG A 291 13.86 -12.40 -13.56
N ILE A 292 14.06 -13.29 -12.60
CA ILE A 292 13.58 -13.14 -11.21
C ILE A 292 14.14 -11.90 -10.51
N GLN A 293 15.45 -11.62 -10.60
CA GLN A 293 16.04 -10.43 -9.98
C GLN A 293 15.47 -9.12 -10.55
N GLU A 294 15.26 -9.05 -11.87
CA GLU A 294 14.66 -7.87 -12.49
C GLU A 294 13.17 -7.74 -12.15
N ALA A 295 12.47 -8.86 -11.97
CA ALA A 295 11.10 -8.87 -11.46
C ALA A 295 11.04 -8.34 -10.03
N LEU A 296 11.99 -8.73 -9.18
CA LEU A 296 12.09 -8.25 -7.80
C LEU A 296 12.39 -6.75 -7.76
N TYR A 297 13.39 -6.30 -8.53
CA TYR A 297 13.69 -4.87 -8.70
C TYR A 297 12.46 -4.07 -9.16
N ALA A 298 11.67 -4.63 -10.08
CA ALA A 298 10.43 -4.00 -10.52
C ALA A 298 9.41 -3.88 -9.37
N CYS A 299 9.29 -4.89 -8.51
CA CYS A 299 8.42 -4.81 -7.33
C CYS A 299 8.88 -3.73 -6.36
N ASP A 300 10.16 -3.77 -5.97
CA ASP A 300 10.74 -2.82 -5.01
C ASP A 300 10.65 -1.38 -5.53
N THR A 301 10.93 -1.15 -6.81
CA THR A 301 10.76 0.18 -7.41
C THR A 301 9.30 0.63 -7.38
N GLY A 302 8.35 -0.28 -7.61
CA GLY A 302 6.92 0.02 -7.48
C GLY A 302 6.48 0.35 -6.05
N LEU A 303 7.11 -0.26 -5.05
CA LEU A 303 6.88 0.03 -3.63
C LEU A 303 7.51 1.36 -3.20
N ILE A 304 8.76 1.62 -3.62
CA ILE A 304 9.52 2.83 -3.29
C ILE A 304 8.90 4.08 -3.92
N MET A 305 8.61 4.03 -5.23
CA MET A 305 8.11 5.20 -5.97
C MET A 305 6.58 5.31 -5.93
N GLY A 306 5.89 4.21 -5.64
CA GLY A 306 4.44 4.14 -5.56
C GLY A 306 3.97 3.87 -4.14
N ARG A 307 3.29 2.73 -3.97
CA ARG A 307 2.85 2.18 -2.69
C ARG A 307 2.47 0.71 -2.91
N ASP A 308 2.23 -0.01 -1.82
CA ASP A 308 1.61 -1.32 -1.94
C ASP A 308 0.14 -1.22 -2.38
N ILE A 309 -0.36 -2.30 -2.98
CA ILE A 309 -1.65 -2.39 -3.68
C ILE A 309 -2.36 -3.70 -3.32
N ASP A 310 -3.70 -3.71 -3.42
CA ASP A 310 -4.55 -4.90 -3.22
C ASP A 310 -4.26 -5.69 -1.93
N GLY A 311 -3.98 -5.00 -0.82
CA GLY A 311 -3.70 -5.63 0.48
C GLY A 311 -2.40 -6.42 0.49
N PHE A 312 -1.27 -5.72 0.29
CA PHE A 312 0.08 -6.26 0.26
C PHE A 312 0.43 -7.12 -0.96
N ALA A 313 -0.25 -6.95 -2.09
CA ALA A 313 -0.02 -7.81 -3.25
C ALA A 313 1.40 -7.62 -3.82
N LEU A 314 1.94 -6.41 -3.81
CA LEU A 314 3.26 -6.11 -4.38
C LEU A 314 4.39 -6.54 -3.46
N SER A 315 4.32 -6.24 -2.17
CA SER A 315 5.30 -6.72 -1.19
C SER A 315 5.28 -8.25 -1.07
N ASN A 316 4.11 -8.90 -1.04
CA ASN A 316 4.03 -10.36 -1.02
C ASN A 316 4.66 -10.96 -2.28
N PHE A 317 4.40 -10.38 -3.45
CA PHE A 317 5.01 -10.87 -4.69
C PHE A 317 6.54 -10.70 -4.66
N ALA A 318 7.03 -9.57 -4.16
CA ALA A 318 8.46 -9.31 -3.94
C ALA A 318 9.08 -10.34 -2.97
N HIS A 319 8.44 -10.59 -1.83
CA HIS A 319 8.86 -11.57 -0.84
C HIS A 319 9.08 -12.94 -1.48
N HIS A 320 8.07 -13.46 -2.19
CA HIS A 320 8.19 -14.76 -2.84
C HIS A 320 9.27 -14.81 -3.95
N LEU A 321 9.47 -13.73 -4.70
CA LEU A 321 10.57 -13.64 -5.67
C LEU A 321 11.93 -13.66 -4.95
N HIS A 322 12.08 -12.90 -3.86
CA HIS A 322 13.27 -12.92 -3.01
C HIS A 322 13.53 -14.31 -2.41
N SER A 323 12.51 -14.97 -1.86
CA SER A 323 12.66 -16.32 -1.29
C SER A 323 13.11 -17.34 -2.34
N SER A 324 12.71 -17.16 -3.61
CA SER A 324 13.17 -18.01 -4.71
C SER A 324 14.63 -17.79 -5.14
N LEU A 325 15.24 -16.66 -4.72
CA LEU A 325 16.65 -16.33 -4.94
C LEU A 325 17.54 -16.67 -3.73
N SER A 326 16.94 -16.96 -2.57
CA SER A 326 17.66 -17.05 -1.31
C SER A 326 18.50 -18.32 -1.23
N GLU A 327 19.82 -18.17 -1.39
CA GLU A 327 20.82 -19.17 -1.02
C GLU A 327 21.45 -18.82 0.33
N PRO A 328 21.99 -19.82 1.08
CA PRO A 328 22.68 -19.55 2.34
C PRO A 328 23.82 -18.55 2.15
N SER A 329 23.71 -17.37 2.75
CA SER A 329 24.78 -16.39 2.76
C SER A 329 25.78 -16.70 3.87
N ALA A 330 27.05 -16.38 3.65
CA ALA A 330 28.03 -16.36 4.74
C ALA A 330 27.61 -15.31 5.78
N PRO A 331 27.89 -15.54 7.08
CA PRO A 331 27.65 -14.54 8.11
C PRO A 331 28.38 -13.23 7.80
N VAL A 332 27.68 -12.11 8.00
CA VAL A 332 28.22 -10.78 7.73
C VAL A 332 29.37 -10.47 8.70
N SER A 333 30.51 -10.05 8.16
CA SER A 333 31.73 -9.76 8.93
C SER A 333 31.85 -8.28 9.27
N LEU A 334 31.84 -7.96 10.57
CA LEU A 334 32.03 -6.58 11.08
C LEU A 334 33.49 -6.24 11.42
N LYS A 335 34.46 -7.09 11.03
CA LYS A 335 35.88 -6.96 11.47
C LYS A 335 36.57 -5.66 11.04
N THR A 336 36.11 -5.08 9.94
CA THR A 336 36.66 -3.84 9.36
C THR A 336 36.08 -2.59 10.01
N GLN A 337 35.01 -2.72 10.80
CA GLN A 337 34.31 -1.60 11.39
C GLN A 337 35.05 -1.08 12.64
N LYS A 338 35.37 0.21 12.64
CA LYS A 338 35.99 0.89 13.77
C LYS A 338 34.91 1.45 14.69
N LEU A 339 34.94 1.04 15.95
CA LEU A 339 34.09 1.62 16.99
C LEU A 339 34.56 3.05 17.27
N LEU A 340 33.68 4.01 17.08
CA LEU A 340 33.96 5.42 17.32
C LEU A 340 33.74 5.77 18.78
N GLN A 341 34.50 6.75 19.24
CA GLN A 341 34.28 7.37 20.54
C GLN A 341 33.25 8.48 20.38
N PRO A 342 32.39 8.71 21.39
CA PRO A 342 31.49 9.85 21.39
C PRO A 342 32.28 11.16 21.32
N PRO A 343 31.72 12.21 20.68
CA PRO A 343 32.28 13.56 20.77
C PRO A 343 32.39 14.00 22.23
N SER A 344 33.32 14.93 22.51
CA SER A 344 33.40 15.56 23.82
C SER A 344 32.10 16.30 24.17
N LEU A 345 31.74 16.27 25.45
CA LEU A 345 30.66 17.11 25.97
C LEU A 345 30.96 18.58 25.69
N LEU A 346 29.91 19.33 25.38
CA LEU A 346 30.01 20.77 25.24
C LEU A 346 29.91 21.43 26.62
N PRO A 347 30.49 22.64 26.80
CA PRO A 347 30.37 23.36 28.07
C PRO A 347 28.92 23.68 28.48
N ASN A 348 28.02 23.78 27.51
CA ASN A 348 26.59 24.05 27.69
C ASN A 348 25.71 22.79 27.56
N SER A 349 26.30 21.58 27.60
CA SER A 349 25.54 20.34 27.56
C SER A 349 25.39 19.66 28.92
N VAL A 350 24.23 19.03 29.12
CA VAL A 350 23.90 18.14 30.24
C VAL A 350 23.48 16.78 29.72
N TYR A 351 23.51 15.74 30.56
CA TYR A 351 23.03 14.43 30.14
C TYR A 351 21.50 14.37 30.11
N VAL A 352 20.96 13.63 29.15
CA VAL A 352 19.54 13.25 29.12
C VAL A 352 19.24 12.36 30.34
N ASP A 353 18.11 12.60 31.01
CA ASP A 353 17.66 11.77 32.13
C ASP A 353 17.26 10.38 31.65
N VAL A 354 17.34 9.40 32.56
CA VAL A 354 17.02 8.00 32.30
C VAL A 354 15.86 7.55 33.17
N CYS A 355 14.88 6.89 32.58
CA CYS A 355 13.82 6.18 33.29
C CYS A 355 13.71 4.73 32.78
N GLU A 356 13.12 3.87 33.60
CA GLU A 356 12.88 2.46 33.28
C GLU A 356 11.37 2.23 33.26
N LEU A 357 10.82 1.90 32.09
CA LEU A 357 9.39 1.64 31.87
C LEU A 357 8.44 2.57 32.67
N PRO A 358 8.46 3.90 32.42
CA PRO A 358 7.59 4.83 33.14
C PRO A 358 6.11 4.42 32.98
N SER A 359 5.31 4.61 34.02
CA SER A 359 3.87 4.44 33.92
C SER A 359 3.28 5.42 32.89
N PHE A 360 2.07 5.14 32.39
CA PHE A 360 1.38 6.06 31.47
C PHE A 360 1.22 7.47 32.08
N GLU A 361 0.97 7.59 33.38
CA GLU A 361 0.86 8.89 34.05
C GLU A 361 2.20 9.65 34.06
N GLU A 362 3.30 8.95 34.33
CA GLU A 362 4.64 9.56 34.28
C GLU A 362 5.02 9.94 32.86
N MET A 363 4.74 9.08 31.88
CA MET A 363 5.01 9.36 30.47
C MET A 363 4.17 10.56 29.99
N LEU A 364 2.91 10.65 30.39
CA LEU A 364 2.07 11.81 30.06
C LEU A 364 2.69 13.11 30.58
N LYS A 365 3.16 13.12 31.84
CA LYS A 365 3.88 14.28 32.40
C LYS A 365 5.16 14.59 31.64
N ILE A 366 5.90 13.58 31.18
CA ILE A 366 7.13 13.78 30.37
C ILE A 366 6.79 14.43 29.02
N ILE A 367 5.72 13.97 28.37
CA ILE A 367 5.21 14.52 27.11
C ILE A 367 4.75 15.97 27.30
N GLU A 368 3.92 16.24 28.31
CA GLU A 368 3.40 17.57 28.62
C GLU A 368 4.52 18.57 28.93
N ASN A 369 5.57 18.13 29.63
CA ASN A 369 6.74 18.96 29.92
C ASN A 369 7.76 19.03 28.77
N GLN A 370 7.49 18.37 27.64
CA GLN A 370 8.38 18.28 26.47
C GLN A 370 9.83 17.97 26.84
N LYS A 371 10.04 16.96 27.68
CA LYS A 371 11.38 16.62 28.18
C LYS A 371 11.95 15.40 27.45
N PRO A 372 13.13 15.47 26.81
CA PRO A 372 13.77 14.29 26.26
C PRO A 372 14.19 13.35 27.39
N VAL A 373 13.98 12.05 27.21
CA VAL A 373 14.29 11.03 28.23
C VAL A 373 14.71 9.73 27.55
N ILE A 374 15.70 9.04 28.13
CA ILE A 374 16.01 7.65 27.77
C ILE A 374 15.07 6.72 28.54
N ILE A 375 14.40 5.83 27.82
CA ILE A 375 13.50 4.82 28.37
C ILE A 375 14.14 3.44 28.21
N LYS A 376 14.33 2.73 29.31
CA LYS A 376 14.83 1.35 29.35
C LYS A 376 13.68 0.33 29.41
N GLY A 377 13.94 -0.87 28.90
CA GLY A 377 13.06 -2.04 29.04
C GLY A 377 11.98 -2.21 27.96
N LEU A 378 11.77 -1.24 27.07
CA LEU A 378 10.80 -1.34 25.98
C LEU A 378 11.25 -2.31 24.88
N VAL A 379 12.46 -2.11 24.34
CA VAL A 379 12.98 -2.88 23.20
C VAL A 379 13.30 -4.32 23.59
N ASP A 380 13.58 -4.58 24.87
CA ASP A 380 13.95 -5.91 25.39
C ASP A 380 12.89 -6.99 25.10
N GLN A 381 11.63 -6.57 24.92
CA GLN A 381 10.51 -7.44 24.61
C GLN A 381 10.35 -7.72 23.10
N TRP A 382 11.01 -6.96 22.24
CA TRP A 382 10.90 -7.11 20.79
C TRP A 382 11.60 -8.41 20.33
N PRO A 383 10.97 -9.22 19.46
CA PRO A 383 11.69 -10.30 18.78
C PRO A 383 12.93 -9.78 18.04
N ALA A 384 12.86 -8.56 17.49
CA ALA A 384 13.99 -7.87 16.84
C ALA A 384 15.23 -7.81 17.73
N PHE A 385 15.11 -7.54 19.03
CA PHE A 385 16.26 -7.41 19.92
C PHE A 385 17.10 -8.70 20.02
N ARG A 386 16.48 -9.86 19.78
CA ARG A 386 17.16 -11.16 19.77
C ARG A 386 17.55 -11.62 18.36
N LYS A 387 16.73 -11.32 17.37
CA LYS A 387 16.85 -11.84 16.00
C LYS A 387 17.73 -10.94 15.13
N TRP A 388 17.58 -9.63 15.25
CA TRP A 388 18.16 -8.68 14.30
C TRP A 388 19.66 -8.53 14.48
N ASN A 389 20.35 -8.76 13.37
CA ASN A 389 21.75 -8.45 13.15
C ASN A 389 21.96 -8.32 11.63
N PHE A 390 23.12 -7.87 11.20
CA PHE A 390 23.38 -7.67 9.77
C PHE A 390 23.26 -8.96 8.93
N SER A 391 23.56 -10.14 9.50
CA SER A 391 23.37 -11.42 8.80
C SER A 391 21.90 -11.73 8.63
N TYR A 392 21.08 -11.51 9.66
CA TYR A 392 19.62 -11.67 9.57
C TYR A 392 19.03 -10.80 8.46
N PHE A 393 19.38 -9.51 8.40
CA PHE A 393 18.89 -8.65 7.33
C PHE A 393 19.41 -9.07 5.95
N ASN A 394 20.68 -9.48 5.83
CA ASN A 394 21.21 -9.96 4.55
C ASN A 394 20.52 -11.24 4.05
N GLU A 395 20.07 -12.09 4.98
CA GLU A 395 19.25 -13.27 4.67
C GLU A 395 17.83 -12.86 4.26
N VAL A 396 17.12 -12.11 5.10
CA VAL A 396 15.68 -11.79 4.90
C VAL A 396 15.46 -10.81 3.76
N ILE A 397 16.36 -9.85 3.54
CA ILE A 397 16.15 -8.79 2.54
C ILE A 397 17.33 -8.58 1.58
N GLY A 398 18.34 -9.45 1.56
CA GLY A 398 19.57 -9.24 0.78
C GLY A 398 19.36 -8.86 -0.69
N TYR A 399 18.41 -9.48 -1.39
CA TYR A 399 18.12 -9.16 -2.81
C TYR A 399 17.13 -7.99 -3.00
N ARG A 400 16.55 -7.45 -1.92
CA ARG A 400 15.62 -6.33 -1.99
C ARG A 400 16.40 -5.07 -2.35
N THR A 401 15.83 -4.26 -3.23
CA THR A 401 16.40 -2.97 -3.62
C THR A 401 16.03 -1.93 -2.58
N VAL A 402 17.00 -1.18 -2.07
CA VAL A 402 16.81 -0.15 -1.04
C VAL A 402 17.50 1.16 -1.45
N PRO A 403 16.95 2.32 -1.05
CA PRO A 403 17.62 3.60 -1.22
C PRO A 403 18.72 3.78 -0.17
N ILE A 404 19.94 4.02 -0.62
CA ILE A 404 21.11 4.28 0.23
C ILE A 404 21.61 5.69 -0.03
N GLU A 405 21.72 6.46 1.04
CA GLU A 405 22.42 7.74 1.06
C GLU A 405 23.92 7.50 1.12
N ILE A 406 24.68 8.15 0.24
CA ILE A 406 26.15 8.06 0.20
C ILE A 406 26.72 9.46 0.38
N GLY A 407 27.58 9.61 1.38
CA GLY A 407 28.21 10.88 1.74
C GLY A 407 28.26 11.06 3.26
N SER A 408 29.03 12.04 3.74
CA SER A 408 29.16 12.31 5.18
C SER A 408 27.88 12.83 5.81
N SER A 409 27.09 13.63 5.08
CA SER A 409 25.84 14.20 5.56
C SER A 409 24.96 14.63 4.39
N TYR A 410 23.63 14.52 4.53
CA TYR A 410 22.69 14.99 3.49
C TYR A 410 22.71 16.50 3.25
N ALA A 411 23.41 17.25 4.11
CA ALA A 411 23.60 18.69 3.95
C ALA A 411 24.87 19.04 3.15
N ASP A 412 25.65 18.05 2.71
CA ASP A 412 26.91 18.21 1.98
C ASP A 412 26.69 18.12 0.46
N ASN A 413 27.53 18.80 -0.33
CA ASN A 413 27.38 18.90 -1.80
C ASN A 413 27.64 17.59 -2.56
N ASP A 414 28.36 16.65 -1.95
CA ASP A 414 28.73 15.35 -2.50
C ASP A 414 27.72 14.24 -2.15
N TRP A 415 26.68 14.58 -1.37
CA TRP A 415 25.61 13.64 -1.02
C TRP A 415 24.83 13.20 -2.26
N LYS A 416 24.55 11.91 -2.33
CA LYS A 416 23.67 11.31 -3.34
C LYS A 416 22.88 10.15 -2.77
N GLN A 417 21.69 9.94 -3.31
CA GLN A 417 20.91 8.74 -3.06
C GLN A 417 21.05 7.77 -4.24
N VAL A 418 21.35 6.51 -3.97
CA VAL A 418 21.51 5.45 -4.97
C VAL A 418 20.66 4.24 -4.57
N LEU A 419 19.97 3.66 -5.55
CA LEU A 419 19.29 2.38 -5.38
C LEU A 419 20.30 1.25 -5.60
N MET A 420 20.39 0.33 -4.64
CA MET A 420 21.17 -0.91 -4.75
C MET A 420 20.49 -2.04 -3.98
N THR A 421 20.95 -3.28 -4.14
CA THR A 421 20.45 -4.35 -3.30
C THR A 421 20.96 -4.19 -1.87
N PHE A 422 20.19 -4.66 -0.88
CA PHE A 422 20.64 -4.62 0.51
C PHE A 422 21.95 -5.40 0.69
N ARG A 423 22.15 -6.48 -0.05
CA ARG A 423 23.40 -7.26 -0.05
C ARG A 423 24.58 -6.44 -0.56
N ASP A 424 24.44 -5.73 -1.67
CA ASP A 424 25.50 -4.84 -2.18
C ASP A 424 25.83 -3.75 -1.14
N PHE A 425 24.81 -3.25 -0.44
CA PHE A 425 25.00 -2.30 0.67
C PHE A 425 25.83 -2.90 1.82
N ILE A 426 25.52 -4.14 2.24
CA ILE A 426 26.30 -4.85 3.26
C ILE A 426 27.75 -5.02 2.82
N GLU A 427 27.98 -5.59 1.64
CA GLU A 427 29.33 -5.88 1.13
C GLU A 427 30.16 -4.60 0.99
N LYS A 428 29.55 -3.53 0.48
CA LYS A 428 30.25 -2.27 0.19
C LYS A 428 30.50 -1.40 1.41
N PHE A 429 29.55 -1.30 2.35
CA PHE A 429 29.60 -0.29 3.43
C PHE A 429 29.71 -0.88 4.83
N ILE A 430 29.29 -2.14 5.03
CA ILE A 430 29.35 -2.79 6.35
C ILE A 430 30.57 -3.70 6.47
N GLU A 431 30.87 -4.51 5.45
CA GLU A 431 31.99 -5.45 5.49
C GLU A 431 33.33 -4.84 5.05
N CYS A 432 33.29 -3.76 4.28
CA CYS A 432 34.47 -3.07 3.75
C CYS A 432 34.50 -1.59 4.18
N GLU A 433 35.71 -1.02 4.27
CA GLU A 433 35.87 0.44 4.32
C GLU A 433 35.67 0.99 2.90
N SER A 434 34.64 1.83 2.72
CA SER A 434 34.32 2.40 1.42
C SER A 434 35.11 3.69 1.16
N SER A 435 35.65 3.83 -0.05
CA SER A 435 36.30 5.08 -0.49
C SER A 435 35.31 6.21 -0.76
N ASP A 436 34.03 5.89 -0.95
CA ASP A 436 32.97 6.84 -1.30
C ASP A 436 32.33 7.52 -0.07
N GLY A 437 32.86 7.30 1.13
CA GLY A 437 32.24 7.70 2.39
C GLY A 437 31.24 6.66 2.93
N PRO A 438 30.55 6.96 4.06
CA PRO A 438 29.60 6.03 4.64
C PRO A 438 28.34 5.92 3.77
N GLY A 439 27.82 4.70 3.65
CA GLY A 439 26.50 4.44 3.08
C GLY A 439 25.48 4.31 4.21
N TYR A 440 24.32 4.96 4.10
CA TYR A 440 23.29 4.96 5.12
C TYR A 440 21.91 4.65 4.53
N LEU A 441 21.28 3.57 4.98
CA LEU A 441 19.84 3.38 4.78
C LEU A 441 19.13 4.22 5.84
N ALA A 442 18.69 5.40 5.43
CA ALA A 442 18.07 6.41 6.28
C ALA A 442 16.70 6.80 5.73
N GLN A 443 15.78 7.17 6.65
CA GLN A 443 14.45 7.72 6.32
C GLN A 443 13.64 6.87 5.32
N HIS A 444 13.86 5.55 5.31
CA HIS A 444 13.15 4.65 4.42
C HIS A 444 12.05 3.91 5.16
N ARG A 445 10.83 3.93 4.60
CA ARG A 445 9.66 3.19 5.10
C ARG A 445 9.79 1.71 4.74
N LEU A 446 10.87 1.07 5.19
CA LEU A 446 11.22 -0.31 4.83
C LEU A 446 10.13 -1.30 5.24
N PHE A 447 9.40 -1.03 6.33
CA PHE A 447 8.29 -1.85 6.79
C PHE A 447 7.12 -1.89 5.80
N ASP A 448 6.90 -0.84 5.01
CA ASP A 448 5.88 -0.84 3.95
C ASP A 448 6.35 -1.69 2.76
N GLN A 449 7.66 -1.72 2.50
CA GLN A 449 8.26 -2.52 1.44
C GLN A 449 8.41 -4.00 1.82
N VAL A 450 8.67 -4.27 3.10
CA VAL A 450 8.96 -5.59 3.68
C VAL A 450 8.13 -5.77 4.96
N PRO A 451 6.81 -6.01 4.83
CA PRO A 451 5.92 -6.08 5.98
C PRO A 451 6.25 -7.19 6.97
N GLU A 452 6.91 -8.27 6.54
CA GLU A 452 7.31 -9.35 7.46
C GLU A 452 8.30 -8.91 8.55
N LEU A 453 8.98 -7.76 8.40
CA LEU A 453 9.82 -7.19 9.45
C LEU A 453 9.02 -6.61 10.62
N LEU A 454 7.74 -6.30 10.42
CA LEU A 454 6.85 -5.82 11.48
C LEU A 454 6.54 -6.91 12.51
N ASP A 455 6.59 -8.18 12.12
CA ASP A 455 6.40 -9.31 13.05
C ASP A 455 7.48 -9.36 14.15
N ASP A 456 8.60 -8.65 13.96
CA ASP A 456 9.69 -8.55 14.92
C ASP A 456 9.62 -7.31 15.83
N ILE A 457 8.63 -6.43 15.64
CA ILE A 457 8.53 -5.12 16.29
C ILE A 457 7.24 -5.02 17.10
N ILE A 458 7.33 -4.37 18.28
CA ILE A 458 6.15 -4.04 19.10
C ILE A 458 6.09 -2.52 19.20
N ILE A 459 5.05 -1.91 18.64
CA ILE A 459 4.87 -0.45 18.71
C ILE A 459 4.80 -0.05 20.19
N PRO A 460 5.64 0.89 20.67
CA PRO A 460 5.60 1.31 22.07
C PRO A 460 4.21 1.86 22.44
N ASP A 461 3.65 1.38 23.55
CA ASP A 461 2.30 1.76 23.98
C ASP A 461 2.15 3.28 24.22
N TYR A 462 3.25 3.96 24.52
CA TYR A 462 3.28 5.42 24.68
C TYR A 462 2.92 6.17 23.39
N CYS A 463 3.02 5.54 22.22
CA CYS A 463 2.52 6.13 20.97
C CYS A 463 0.99 6.29 20.97
N ALA A 464 0.26 5.62 21.87
CA ALA A 464 -1.19 5.81 22.03
C ALA A 464 -1.58 7.21 22.51
N PHE A 465 -0.63 8.03 23.00
CA PHE A 465 -0.84 9.45 23.26
C PHE A 465 -0.96 10.29 21.97
N GLY A 466 -0.74 9.67 20.80
CA GLY A 466 -0.96 10.30 19.51
C GLY A 466 -2.43 10.63 19.23
N GLU A 467 -2.68 11.69 18.48
CA GLU A 467 -4.02 12.10 18.04
C GLU A 467 -4.77 10.97 17.31
N ASP A 468 -4.04 10.27 16.44
CA ASP A 468 -4.55 9.23 15.55
C ASP A 468 -4.47 7.81 16.16
N GLY A 469 -4.09 7.70 17.44
CA GLY A 469 -3.90 6.44 18.14
C GLY A 469 -2.67 5.63 17.66
N ILE A 470 -2.55 4.40 18.16
CA ILE A 470 -1.39 3.53 17.87
C ILE A 470 -1.38 2.97 16.44
N ASP A 471 -2.53 2.98 15.76
CA ASP A 471 -2.70 2.41 14.41
C ASP A 471 -2.05 3.28 13.31
N ASN A 472 -1.67 4.53 13.61
CA ASN A 472 -1.15 5.51 12.65
C ASN A 472 0.27 6.01 12.99
N VAL A 473 1.07 5.16 13.64
CA VAL A 473 2.47 5.46 13.94
C VAL A 473 3.32 5.32 12.67
N ASP A 474 4.02 6.39 12.30
CA ASP A 474 4.96 6.35 11.18
C ASP A 474 6.26 5.69 11.65
N MET A 475 6.55 4.50 11.12
CA MET A 475 7.75 3.75 11.46
C MET A 475 8.80 3.83 10.35
N ASN A 476 10.02 4.17 10.75
CA ASN A 476 11.18 4.20 9.86
C ASN A 476 12.33 3.40 10.46
N ILE A 477 13.18 2.85 9.61
CA ILE A 477 14.38 2.13 10.02
C ILE A 477 15.65 2.86 9.60
N TRP A 478 16.69 2.70 10.39
CA TRP A 478 18.00 3.32 10.17
C TRP A 478 19.07 2.25 10.26
N ILE A 479 19.74 1.94 9.15
CA ILE A 479 20.78 0.90 9.07
C ILE A 479 22.04 1.49 8.45
N GLY A 480 23.16 1.40 9.16
CA GLY A 480 24.43 1.95 8.68
C GLY A 480 25.66 1.43 9.43
N PRO A 481 26.86 1.64 8.86
CA PRO A 481 28.13 1.43 9.55
C PRO A 481 28.34 2.46 10.67
N ALA A 482 29.43 2.30 11.40
CA ALA A 482 29.89 3.37 12.29
C ALA A 482 30.22 4.63 11.47
N GLY A 483 29.94 5.81 12.02
CA GLY A 483 30.25 7.09 11.40
C GLY A 483 29.16 7.68 10.51
N THR A 484 28.01 7.02 10.34
CA THR A 484 26.86 7.68 9.72
C THR A 484 26.36 8.84 10.58
N VAL A 485 25.96 9.92 9.92
CA VAL A 485 25.56 11.17 10.57
C VAL A 485 24.20 11.63 10.05
N SER A 486 23.32 11.98 10.97
CA SER A 486 22.19 12.87 10.70
C SER A 486 22.53 14.25 11.30
N PRO A 487 22.77 15.28 10.46
CA PRO A 487 22.96 16.66 10.88
C PRO A 487 21.91 17.16 11.88
N LEU A 488 22.20 18.26 12.57
CA LEU A 488 21.25 18.86 13.49
C LEU A 488 20.00 19.34 12.73
N HIS A 489 18.86 18.70 12.97
CA HIS A 489 17.58 19.00 12.35
C HIS A 489 16.44 18.78 13.33
N PHE A 490 15.23 19.23 12.99
CA PHE A 490 14.03 18.88 13.75
C PHE A 490 12.97 18.21 12.88
N ASP A 491 12.16 17.39 13.53
CA ASP A 491 10.98 16.74 12.97
C ASP A 491 9.71 17.36 13.56
N PRO A 492 8.60 17.43 12.79
CA PRO A 492 7.34 17.98 13.27
C PRO A 492 6.58 17.06 14.23
N LYS A 493 6.92 15.77 14.28
CA LYS A 493 6.28 14.75 15.13
C LYS A 493 7.16 14.40 16.33
N SER A 494 6.55 13.93 17.41
CA SER A 494 7.29 13.30 18.51
C SER A 494 7.82 11.95 18.05
N ASN A 495 8.95 11.50 18.62
CA ASN A 495 9.61 10.25 18.26
C ASN A 495 9.92 9.41 19.50
N ILE A 496 9.63 8.12 19.45
CA ILE A 496 10.31 7.13 20.30
C ILE A 496 11.36 6.45 19.43
N PHE A 497 12.60 6.92 19.55
CA PHE A 497 13.74 6.42 18.79
C PHE A 497 14.35 5.21 19.50
N CYS A 498 14.13 4.02 18.94
CA CYS A 498 14.50 2.73 19.54
C CYS A 498 15.82 2.22 18.98
N GLN A 499 16.79 1.91 19.83
CA GLN A 499 18.07 1.35 19.43
C GLN A 499 18.07 -0.18 19.56
N VAL A 500 18.21 -0.90 18.44
CA VAL A 500 18.17 -2.37 18.41
C VAL A 500 19.57 -2.97 18.38
N VAL A 501 20.47 -2.44 17.55
CA VAL A 501 21.86 -2.92 17.39
C VAL A 501 22.84 -1.77 17.44
N GLY A 502 23.96 -1.93 18.15
CA GLY A 502 25.02 -0.91 18.24
C GLY A 502 24.65 0.29 19.11
N ARG A 503 25.50 1.32 19.09
CA ARG A 503 25.33 2.56 19.87
C ARG A 503 25.25 3.79 18.97
N LYS A 504 24.44 4.76 19.37
CA LYS A 504 24.36 6.09 18.75
C LYS A 504 24.59 7.19 19.78
N PHE A 505 25.39 8.19 19.44
CA PHE A 505 25.49 9.43 20.19
C PHE A 505 24.45 10.41 19.66
N LEU A 506 23.69 11.04 20.57
CA LEU A 506 22.72 12.07 20.22
C LEU A 506 23.00 13.34 21.01
N ARG A 507 22.78 14.47 20.31
CA ARG A 507 22.83 15.81 20.87
C ARG A 507 21.55 16.55 20.51
N ILE A 508 20.83 17.02 21.52
CA ILE A 508 19.45 17.48 21.41
C ILE A 508 19.35 18.92 21.93
N VAL A 509 18.59 19.75 21.26
CA VAL A 509 18.32 21.14 21.64
C VAL A 509 16.80 21.39 21.55
N SER A 510 16.24 22.04 22.57
CA SER A 510 14.80 22.26 22.66
C SER A 510 14.26 23.09 21.49
N ALA A 511 13.00 22.86 21.11
CA ALA A 511 12.31 23.65 20.09
C ALA A 511 12.30 25.17 20.41
N VAL A 512 12.24 25.55 21.69
CA VAL A 512 12.24 26.97 22.11
C VAL A 512 13.60 27.66 21.86
N GLU A 513 14.66 26.88 21.64
CA GLU A 513 16.03 27.33 21.38
C GLU A 513 16.34 27.37 19.87
N THR A 514 15.33 27.26 19.00
CA THR A 514 15.47 27.24 17.52
C THR A 514 16.38 28.36 16.99
N GLU A 515 16.22 29.56 17.52
CA GLU A 515 17.01 30.72 17.14
C GLU A 515 18.50 30.63 17.50
N ASN A 516 18.85 29.79 18.47
CA ASN A 516 20.22 29.61 18.94
C ASN A 516 20.97 28.50 18.17
N VAL A 517 20.27 27.74 17.33
CA VAL A 517 20.84 26.68 16.47
C VAL A 517 20.88 27.04 14.99
N TYR A 518 20.58 28.29 14.62
CA TYR A 518 20.79 28.83 13.27
C TYR A 518 20.20 27.94 12.15
N PRO A 519 18.86 27.86 12.03
CA PRO A 519 18.21 27.16 10.92
C PRO A 519 18.68 27.70 9.57
N ARG A 520 18.62 26.87 8.52
CA ARG A 520 18.79 27.35 7.14
C ARG A 520 17.57 28.18 6.75
N GLU A 521 17.81 29.34 6.14
CA GLU A 521 16.75 30.31 5.84
C GLU A 521 16.05 30.03 4.50
N ASP A 522 16.74 29.40 3.54
CA ASP A 522 16.25 29.18 2.19
C ASP A 522 16.36 27.71 1.75
N GLY A 523 15.46 27.30 0.84
CA GLY A 523 15.47 25.99 0.19
C GLY A 523 14.60 24.94 0.88
N ILE A 524 14.91 23.67 0.63
CA ILE A 524 14.11 22.51 1.09
C ILE A 524 14.56 22.04 2.50
N LEU A 525 15.71 22.51 2.98
CA LEU A 525 16.35 22.06 4.23
C LEU A 525 16.19 23.09 5.38
N THR A 526 15.10 23.84 5.41
CA THR A 526 14.85 24.87 6.44
C THR A 526 14.71 24.29 7.86
N ASN A 527 14.37 23.00 7.96
CA ASN A 527 14.37 22.26 9.21
C ASN A 527 15.75 21.74 9.65
N THR A 528 16.82 22.08 8.92
CA THR A 528 18.20 21.67 9.21
C THR A 528 19.06 22.89 9.54
N SER A 529 19.95 22.73 10.51
CA SER A 529 20.83 23.78 11.00
C SER A 529 21.98 24.08 10.03
N GLN A 530 22.49 25.30 10.08
CA GLN A 530 23.74 25.72 9.45
C GLN A 530 24.97 25.34 10.30
N LEU A 531 24.78 25.09 11.59
CA LEU A 531 25.82 24.79 12.58
C LEU A 531 26.20 23.30 12.53
N ASP A 532 27.49 23.02 12.40
CA ASP A 532 28.01 21.70 12.74
C ASP A 532 28.14 21.59 14.27
N ILE A 533 27.12 21.00 14.89
CA ILE A 533 27.03 20.91 16.36
C ILE A 533 28.07 19.98 16.99
N ARG A 534 28.81 19.20 16.19
CA ARG A 534 29.95 18.40 16.70
C ARG A 534 31.09 19.31 17.14
N TYR A 535 31.36 20.35 16.35
CA TYR A 535 32.48 21.28 16.51
C TYR A 535 31.98 22.70 16.26
N PRO A 536 31.17 23.25 17.18
CA PRO A 536 30.46 24.50 16.93
C PRO A 536 31.44 25.67 16.80
N ASP A 537 31.43 26.35 15.65
CA ASP A 537 32.17 27.59 15.46
C ASP A 537 31.42 28.75 16.13
N ILE A 538 31.73 28.98 17.40
CA ILE A 538 31.07 30.01 18.19
C ILE A 538 31.43 31.43 17.74
N THR A 539 32.49 31.62 16.94
CA THR A 539 32.77 32.94 16.36
C THR A 539 31.75 33.29 15.27
N LYS A 540 31.37 32.30 14.48
CA LYS A 540 30.33 32.40 13.45
C LYS A 540 28.91 32.31 14.02
N PHE A 541 28.70 31.48 15.04
CA PHE A 541 27.41 31.15 15.63
C PHE A 541 27.35 31.49 17.13
N PRO A 542 27.50 32.78 17.52
CA PRO A 542 27.70 33.17 18.92
C PRO A 542 26.54 32.86 19.86
N ARG A 543 25.29 32.84 19.36
CA ARG A 543 24.09 32.56 20.17
C ARG A 543 24.05 31.13 20.69
N PHE A 544 24.76 30.21 20.05
CA PHE A 544 24.79 28.81 20.46
C PHE A 544 25.41 28.63 21.86
N ARG A 545 26.20 29.59 22.38
CA ARG A 545 26.67 29.58 23.77
C ARG A 545 25.54 29.53 24.80
N GLU A 546 24.41 30.15 24.47
CA GLU A 546 23.26 30.28 25.36
C GLU A 546 22.28 29.11 25.22
N ALA A 547 22.47 28.24 24.21
CA ALA A 547 21.59 27.12 23.97
C ALA A 547 21.72 26.08 25.09
N HIS A 548 20.59 25.55 25.56
CA HIS A 548 20.55 24.40 26.46
C HIS A 548 20.63 23.11 25.64
N VAL A 549 21.70 22.34 25.84
CA VAL A 549 21.99 21.14 25.06
C VAL A 549 21.86 19.89 25.94
N PHE A 550 21.24 18.84 25.42
CA PHE A 550 21.19 17.53 26.04
C PHE A 550 22.02 16.53 25.24
N ASP A 551 22.93 15.81 25.89
CA ASP A 551 23.77 14.77 25.27
C ASP A 551 23.38 13.39 25.82
N CYS A 552 23.39 12.37 24.96
CA CYS A 552 23.29 10.98 25.40
C CYS A 552 23.99 10.00 24.46
N ILE A 553 24.32 8.83 25.00
CA ILE A 553 24.68 7.66 24.19
C ILE A 553 23.55 6.66 24.37
N LEU A 554 22.83 6.40 23.29
CA LEU A 554 21.77 5.43 23.24
C LEU A 554 22.35 4.05 22.89
N CYS A 555 22.19 3.10 23.79
CA CYS A 555 22.69 1.73 23.65
C CYS A 555 21.57 0.78 23.17
N ALA A 556 21.97 -0.37 22.62
CA ALA A 556 21.02 -1.42 22.23
C ALA A 556 20.12 -1.82 23.42
N GLY A 557 18.80 -1.84 23.20
CA GLY A 557 17.77 -2.09 24.23
C GLY A 557 17.12 -0.80 24.75
N GLU A 558 17.74 0.36 24.52
CA GLU A 558 17.24 1.65 25.00
C GLU A 558 16.42 2.38 23.92
N CYS A 559 15.42 3.14 24.38
CA CYS A 559 14.68 4.10 23.57
C CYS A 559 15.00 5.52 24.01
N LEU A 560 14.90 6.49 23.11
CA LEU A 560 14.89 7.92 23.44
C LEU A 560 13.57 8.53 23.02
N PHE A 561 12.87 9.16 23.94
CA PHE A 561 11.77 10.05 23.61
C PHE A 561 12.31 11.41 23.18
N ILE A 562 11.96 11.83 21.96
CA ILE A 562 12.29 13.13 21.38
C ILE A 562 10.95 13.87 21.17
N PRO A 563 10.70 14.97 21.90
CA PRO A 563 9.48 15.74 21.71
C PRO A 563 9.42 16.39 20.31
N ALA A 564 8.22 16.61 19.81
CA ALA A 564 7.99 17.30 18.54
C ALA A 564 8.73 18.65 18.47
N GLY A 565 9.37 18.93 17.33
CA GLY A 565 10.10 20.18 17.09
C GLY A 565 11.48 20.26 17.75
N PHE A 566 11.91 19.25 18.53
CA PHE A 566 13.24 19.25 19.11
C PHE A 566 14.30 19.03 18.04
N TRP A 567 15.33 19.87 18.08
CA TRP A 567 16.50 19.74 17.22
C TRP A 567 17.36 18.60 17.73
N HIS A 568 17.78 17.70 16.86
CA HIS A 568 18.59 16.55 17.24
C HIS A 568 19.62 16.21 16.17
N TYR A 569 20.82 15.90 16.65
CA TYR A 569 21.96 15.42 15.89
C TYR A 569 22.21 13.96 16.28
N VAL A 570 22.55 13.12 15.31
CA VAL A 570 22.77 11.68 15.53
C VAL A 570 24.08 11.24 14.87
N LEU A 571 24.90 10.52 15.63
CA LEU A 571 26.13 9.87 15.16
C LEU A 571 26.10 8.38 15.52
N ALA A 572 26.25 7.51 14.52
CA ALA A 572 26.49 6.09 14.78
C ALA A 572 27.92 5.88 15.32
N LEU A 573 28.03 5.36 16.55
CA LEU A 573 29.33 5.01 17.14
C LEU A 573 29.79 3.62 16.70
N ASP A 574 28.83 2.74 16.45
CA ASP A 574 29.04 1.38 15.97
C ASP A 574 28.18 1.14 14.73
N PRO A 575 28.42 0.07 13.94
CA PRO A 575 27.41 -0.42 13.01
C PRO A 575 26.09 -0.61 13.73
N SER A 576 25.03 0.03 13.24
CA SER A 576 23.81 0.21 14.01
C SER A 576 22.53 -0.04 13.22
N ILE A 577 21.51 -0.48 13.97
CA ILE A 577 20.13 -0.65 13.51
C ILE A 577 19.22 0.03 14.54
N SER A 578 18.44 1.01 14.09
CA SER A 578 17.48 1.74 14.93
C SER A 578 16.11 1.81 14.26
N VAL A 579 15.05 1.97 15.05
CA VAL A 579 13.67 2.15 14.58
C VAL A 579 13.12 3.44 15.18
N SER A 580 12.62 4.35 14.34
CA SER A 580 11.84 5.51 14.80
C SER A 580 10.36 5.15 14.83
N CYS A 581 9.65 5.57 15.87
CA CYS A 581 8.20 5.52 15.98
C CYS A 581 7.68 6.96 16.11
N TRP A 582 7.23 7.55 15.00
CA TRP A 582 6.76 8.93 14.95
C TRP A 582 5.25 9.04 15.16
N PHE A 583 4.82 9.95 16.04
CA PHE A 583 3.41 10.19 16.36
C PHE A 583 3.15 11.67 16.68
N THR A 584 1.94 12.13 16.36
CA THR A 584 1.51 13.52 16.62
C THR A 584 0.84 13.59 17.99
N THR A 585 1.45 14.28 18.95
CA THR A 585 0.85 14.49 20.28
C THR A 585 -0.31 15.48 20.22
N LYS A 586 -1.37 15.24 21.00
CA LYS A 586 -2.49 16.19 21.14
C LYS A 586 -1.97 17.54 21.64
N SER A 587 -2.27 18.60 20.89
CA SER A 587 -1.97 20.00 21.26
C SER A 587 -2.69 20.46 22.52
#